data_AF-A0A7K5A1D9-F1
#
_entry.id   AF-A0A7K5A1D9-F1
#
_cell.length_a   1.000
_cell.length_b   1.000
_cell.length_c   1.000
_cell.angle_alpha   90.00
_cell.angle_beta   90.00
_cell.angle_gamma   90.00
#
_symmetry.space_group_name_H-M   'P 1'
#
loop_
_entity.id
_entity.type
_entity.pdbx_description
1 polymer ?
#
loop_
_entity_poly.entity_id
_entity_poly.type
_entity_poly.pdbx_seq_one_letter_code
_entity_poly.pdbx_strand_id
1 'polypeptide(L)'
;SDVDECASRSHGCSQLCVNTAGSYHCACWGGFGLAADDKTCQPLAPVPETDTFSQAGPPSEMKEEMRDLKSRVEVLEEKLQLVLAPFHNLMPSAPEDVGTDPISRLSHSLQQLDRIDSLSEQISFLEERLETCKCLGKK
;
A
#
# COMPACT_ATOMS: atom_id res chain seq x y z
N SER A 1 -9.43 -36.68 -9.37
CA SER A 1 -9.37 -35.28 -8.90
C SER A 1 -8.51 -34.52 -9.89
N ASP A 2 -8.94 -33.33 -10.28
CA ASP A 2 -8.19 -32.42 -11.15
C ASP A 2 -7.32 -31.48 -10.30
N VAL A 3 -6.20 -31.00 -10.84
CA VAL A 3 -5.31 -30.04 -10.17
C VAL A 3 -5.34 -28.76 -10.98
N ASP A 4 -5.52 -27.61 -10.33
CA ASP A 4 -5.44 -26.33 -11.03
C ASP A 4 -3.98 -25.91 -11.20
N GLU A 5 -3.40 -26.18 -12.37
CA GLU A 5 -2.01 -25.80 -12.64
C GLU A 5 -1.82 -24.27 -12.76
N CYS A 6 -2.89 -23.53 -13.07
CA CYS A 6 -2.87 -22.07 -13.17
C CYS A 6 -2.85 -21.37 -11.81
N ALA A 7 -3.27 -22.05 -10.75
CA ALA A 7 -3.14 -21.54 -9.38
C ALA A 7 -1.67 -21.39 -8.93
N SER A 8 -0.73 -22.02 -9.64
CA SER A 8 0.70 -21.87 -9.38
C SER A 8 1.26 -20.62 -10.06
N ARG A 9 2.07 -19.83 -9.35
CA ARG A 9 2.79 -18.68 -9.94
C ARG A 9 3.82 -19.06 -11.01
N SER A 10 4.09 -20.36 -11.17
CA SER A 10 5.05 -20.92 -12.12
C SER A 10 4.40 -21.69 -13.29
N HIS A 11 3.13 -21.42 -13.62
CA HIS A 11 2.43 -22.06 -14.74
C HIS A 11 3.11 -21.87 -16.12
N GLY A 12 4.02 -20.88 -16.25
CA GLY A 12 4.92 -20.75 -17.40
C GLY A 12 4.28 -20.16 -18.66
N CYS A 13 3.06 -19.63 -18.55
CA CYS A 13 2.42 -18.86 -19.61
C CYS A 13 2.93 -17.41 -19.55
N SER A 14 3.24 -16.83 -20.71
CA SER A 14 3.67 -15.43 -20.80
C SER A 14 2.58 -14.43 -20.41
N GLN A 15 1.31 -14.78 -20.66
CA GLN A 15 0.17 -13.91 -20.41
C GLN A 15 -0.94 -14.61 -19.61
N LEU A 16 -1.89 -15.29 -20.28
CA LEU A 16 -3.04 -15.91 -19.62
C LEU A 16 -2.81 -17.42 -19.48
N CYS A 17 -3.26 -17.98 -18.36
CA CYS A 17 -3.33 -19.42 -18.11
C CYS A 17 -4.79 -19.83 -18.00
N VAL A 18 -5.17 -20.89 -18.69
CA VAL A 18 -6.53 -21.45 -18.68
C VAL A 18 -6.47 -22.89 -18.20
N ASN A 19 -6.98 -23.13 -17.00
CA ASN A 19 -7.08 -24.47 -16.43
C ASN A 19 -8.19 -25.26 -17.12
N THR A 20 -7.94 -26.53 -17.41
CA THR A 20 -8.89 -27.45 -18.05
C THR A 20 -8.92 -28.78 -17.28
N ALA A 21 -9.97 -29.57 -17.43
CA ALA A 21 -10.03 -30.85 -16.73
C ALA A 21 -8.92 -31.80 -17.24
N GLY A 22 -7.92 -32.07 -16.39
CA GLY A 22 -6.77 -32.92 -16.63
C GLY A 22 -5.56 -32.22 -17.25
N SER A 23 -5.58 -30.91 -17.47
CA SER A 23 -4.46 -30.14 -18.05
C SER A 23 -4.67 -28.63 -17.96
N TYR A 24 -3.74 -27.85 -18.53
CA TYR A 24 -3.92 -26.41 -18.74
C TYR A 24 -3.34 -26.00 -20.09
N HIS A 25 -3.75 -24.83 -20.58
CA HIS A 25 -3.15 -24.22 -21.77
C HIS A 25 -2.98 -22.72 -21.59
N CYS A 26 -2.06 -22.14 -22.36
CA CYS A 26 -1.83 -20.70 -22.35
C CYS A 26 -2.69 -20.00 -23.39
N ALA A 27 -3.11 -18.79 -23.08
CA ALA A 27 -3.86 -17.93 -23.98
C ALA A 27 -3.25 -16.52 -24.02
N CYS A 28 -3.59 -15.77 -25.07
CA CYS A 28 -3.04 -14.44 -25.32
C CYS A 28 -4.14 -13.38 -25.31
N TRP A 29 -3.74 -12.15 -24.97
CA TRP A 29 -4.62 -10.99 -25.00
C TRP A 29 -4.90 -10.59 -26.46
N GLY A 30 -5.98 -9.83 -26.68
CA GLY A 30 -6.31 -9.36 -28.03
C GLY A 30 -5.13 -8.63 -28.69
N GLY A 31 -4.83 -8.97 -29.95
CA GLY A 31 -3.66 -8.47 -30.69
C GLY A 31 -2.40 -9.34 -30.56
N PHE A 32 -2.41 -10.37 -29.73
CA PHE A 32 -1.33 -11.34 -29.57
C PHE A 32 -1.78 -12.76 -29.94
N GLY A 33 -0.85 -13.56 -30.44
CA GLY A 33 -1.02 -14.93 -30.88
C GLY A 33 -0.05 -15.83 -30.14
N LEU A 34 -0.50 -17.05 -29.85
CA LEU A 34 0.33 -18.03 -29.18
C LEU A 34 1.42 -18.52 -30.14
N ALA A 35 2.68 -18.46 -29.69
CA ALA A 35 3.83 -18.93 -30.44
C ALA A 35 3.87 -20.47 -30.46
N ALA A 36 4.78 -21.02 -31.27
CA ALA A 36 4.94 -22.46 -31.44
C ALA A 36 5.41 -23.22 -30.18
N ASP A 37 5.74 -22.52 -29.10
CA ASP A 37 6.08 -23.08 -27.80
C ASP A 37 4.86 -23.25 -26.87
N ASP A 38 3.66 -22.92 -27.36
CA ASP A 38 2.38 -22.95 -26.65
C ASP A 38 2.36 -22.14 -25.33
N LYS A 39 3.31 -21.23 -25.14
CA LYS A 39 3.50 -20.48 -23.89
C LYS A 39 3.73 -18.99 -24.09
N THR A 40 4.44 -18.63 -25.16
CA THR A 40 4.83 -17.25 -25.46
C THR A 40 3.80 -16.59 -26.36
N CYS A 41 3.36 -15.38 -26.01
CA CYS A 41 2.44 -14.59 -26.81
C CYS A 41 3.21 -13.57 -27.64
N GLN A 42 3.09 -13.67 -28.96
CA GLN A 42 3.72 -12.75 -29.92
C GLN A 42 2.66 -11.84 -30.56
N PRO A 43 2.97 -10.57 -30.85
CA PRO A 43 2.04 -9.70 -31.58
C PRO A 43 1.64 -10.30 -32.93
N LEU A 44 0.34 -10.39 -33.22
CA LEU A 44 -0.20 -10.95 -34.49
C LEU A 44 0.00 -10.01 -35.69
N ALA A 45 0.23 -8.74 -35.42
CA ALA A 45 0.58 -7.71 -36.36
C ALA A 45 1.60 -6.80 -35.67
N PRO A 46 2.34 -5.94 -36.39
CA PRO A 46 2.77 -4.70 -35.78
C PRO A 46 1.48 -4.06 -35.25
N VAL A 47 1.32 -4.07 -33.93
CA VAL A 47 0.41 -3.14 -33.27
C VAL A 47 0.76 -1.81 -33.96
N PRO A 48 -0.17 -1.10 -34.63
CA PRO A 48 0.11 0.29 -34.92
C PRO A 48 0.46 0.82 -33.55
N GLU A 49 1.74 1.13 -33.32
CA GLU A 49 2.20 1.49 -32.00
C GLU A 49 1.23 2.57 -31.58
N THR A 50 0.35 2.27 -30.62
CA THR A 50 -0.53 3.28 -30.08
C THR A 50 0.30 4.16 -29.14
N ASP A 51 1.48 4.56 -29.62
CA ASP A 51 2.03 5.90 -29.56
C ASP A 51 1.23 6.89 -30.42
N THR A 52 -0.01 6.56 -30.81
CA THR A 52 -1.02 7.59 -31.09
C THR A 52 -1.58 8.23 -29.80
N PHE A 53 -0.85 8.13 -28.68
CA PHE A 53 -0.96 9.09 -27.57
C PHE A 53 0.05 10.25 -27.65
N SER A 54 0.92 10.29 -28.67
CA SER A 54 1.86 11.39 -28.87
C SER A 54 1.38 12.47 -29.87
N GLN A 55 0.22 12.32 -30.52
CA GLN A 55 -0.40 13.37 -31.35
C GLN A 55 -1.93 13.47 -31.21
N ALA A 56 -2.42 13.31 -30.01
CA ALA A 56 -3.48 14.16 -29.49
C ALA A 56 -3.24 14.16 -27.99
N GLY A 57 -2.84 15.30 -27.42
CA GLY A 57 -2.82 15.43 -25.97
C GLY A 57 -4.18 15.02 -25.39
N PRO A 58 -4.27 14.72 -24.08
CA PRO A 58 -5.55 14.52 -23.43
C PRO A 58 -6.53 15.61 -23.91
N PRO A 59 -7.80 15.26 -24.27
CA PRO A 59 -8.77 16.26 -24.68
C PRO A 59 -8.73 17.41 -23.68
N SER A 60 -8.77 18.66 -24.15
CA SER A 60 -8.39 19.84 -23.34
C SER A 60 -9.06 19.88 -21.97
N GLU A 61 -10.26 19.32 -21.86
CA GLU A 61 -11.02 19.13 -20.63
C GLU A 61 -10.32 18.18 -19.62
N MET A 62 -9.83 17.01 -20.03
CA MET A 62 -9.16 16.06 -19.13
C MET A 62 -7.80 16.57 -18.63
N LYS A 63 -7.13 17.42 -19.43
CA LYS A 63 -5.90 18.11 -19.00
C LYS A 63 -6.16 19.17 -17.94
N GLU A 64 -7.32 19.82 -18.02
CA GLU A 64 -7.75 20.84 -17.07
C GLU A 64 -8.19 20.21 -15.74
N GLU A 65 -8.97 19.13 -15.78
CA GLU A 65 -9.36 18.36 -14.59
C GLU A 65 -8.13 17.80 -13.84
N MET A 66 -7.14 17.28 -14.57
CA MET A 66 -5.92 16.77 -13.94
C MET A 66 -5.04 17.89 -13.37
N ARG A 67 -5.08 19.10 -13.96
CA ARG A 67 -4.42 20.29 -13.42
C ARG A 67 -5.11 20.78 -12.16
N ASP A 68 -6.44 20.81 -12.15
CA ASP A 68 -7.23 21.13 -10.95
C ASP A 68 -6.96 20.11 -9.85
N LEU A 69 -7.06 18.81 -10.14
CA LEU A 69 -6.81 17.76 -9.16
C LEU A 69 -5.39 17.84 -8.58
N LYS A 70 -4.37 18.12 -9.41
CA LYS A 70 -3.00 18.35 -8.94
C LYS A 70 -2.91 19.55 -7.99
N SER A 71 -3.57 20.66 -8.31
CA SER A 71 -3.60 21.83 -7.43
C SER A 71 -4.28 21.54 -6.09
N ARG A 72 -5.35 20.73 -6.10
CA ARG A 72 -6.07 20.33 -4.89
C ARG A 72 -5.23 19.40 -4.02
N VAL A 73 -4.45 18.50 -4.63
CA VAL A 73 -3.51 17.62 -3.93
C VAL A 73 -2.39 18.45 -3.28
N GLU A 74 -1.82 19.42 -3.98
CA GLU A 74 -0.78 20.32 -3.45
C GLU A 74 -1.28 21.09 -2.21
N VAL A 75 -2.51 21.61 -2.24
CA VAL A 75 -3.12 22.29 -1.07
C VAL A 75 -3.39 21.32 0.08
N LEU A 76 -3.82 20.08 -0.21
CA LEU A 76 -4.04 19.07 0.82
C LEU A 76 -2.73 18.65 1.47
N GLU A 77 -1.64 18.55 0.70
CA GLU A 77 -0.31 18.27 1.20
C GLU A 77 0.19 19.39 2.12
N GLU A 78 0.03 20.65 1.73
CA GLU A 78 0.38 21.80 2.58
C GLU A 78 -0.44 21.82 3.89
N LYS A 79 -1.75 21.56 3.80
CA LYS A 79 -2.62 21.45 4.98
C LYS A 79 -2.21 20.30 5.88
N LEU A 80 -1.85 19.16 5.30
CA LEU A 80 -1.36 18.01 6.06
C LEU A 80 -0.04 18.35 6.76
N GLN A 81 0.89 19.02 6.09
CA GLN A 81 2.13 19.51 6.70
C GLN A 81 1.88 20.46 7.87
N LEU A 82 0.88 21.35 7.77
CA LEU A 82 0.48 22.24 8.88
C LEU A 82 -0.14 21.48 10.06
N VAL A 83 -0.95 20.45 9.80
CA VAL A 83 -1.52 19.58 10.85
C VAL A 83 -0.43 18.74 11.52
N LEU A 84 0.59 18.32 10.76
CA LEU A 84 1.72 17.53 11.23
C LEU A 84 2.84 18.39 11.86
N ALA A 85 2.88 19.70 11.60
CA ALA A 85 3.92 20.62 12.12
C ALA A 85 4.09 20.58 13.66
N PRO A 86 3.03 20.48 14.49
CA PRO A 86 3.16 20.27 15.93
C PRO A 86 3.82 18.94 16.30
N PHE A 87 3.66 17.90 15.47
CA PHE A 87 4.27 16.58 15.66
C PHE A 87 5.72 16.52 15.17
N HIS A 88 6.07 17.28 14.13
CA HIS A 88 7.47 17.47 13.71
C HIS A 88 8.31 18.21 14.77
N ASN A 89 7.71 18.93 15.71
CA ASN A 89 8.43 19.48 16.87
C ASN A 89 8.67 18.44 17.98
N LEU A 90 7.99 17.29 17.93
CA LEU A 90 8.21 16.14 18.82
C LEU A 90 9.16 15.09 18.21
N MET A 91 9.43 15.17 16.91
CA MET A 91 10.48 14.42 16.23
C MET A 91 11.50 15.39 15.63
N PRO A 92 12.65 15.64 16.28
CA PRO A 92 13.66 16.49 15.68
C PRO A 92 14.11 15.88 14.35
N SER A 93 13.87 16.62 13.27
CA SER A 93 14.67 16.53 12.05
C SER A 93 16.06 17.07 12.38
N ALA A 94 16.91 16.19 12.90
CA ALA A 94 18.33 16.44 13.08
C ALA A 94 19.09 16.02 11.80
N PRO A 95 20.21 16.69 11.49
CA PRO A 95 20.92 16.60 10.22
C PRO A 95 21.58 15.24 10.03
N GLU A 96 21.97 14.98 8.78
CA GLU A 96 22.69 13.79 8.37
C GLU A 96 23.94 13.52 9.25
N ASP A 97 24.18 12.23 9.51
CA ASP A 97 25.29 11.61 10.26
C ASP A 97 25.13 11.49 11.80
N VAL A 98 24.41 10.44 12.23
CA VAL A 98 24.91 9.35 13.10
C VAL A 98 23.86 8.24 13.08
N GLY A 99 24.27 7.04 12.66
CA GLY A 99 23.42 5.86 12.49
C GLY A 99 22.62 5.46 13.72
N THR A 100 21.37 5.90 13.79
CA THR A 100 20.32 5.19 14.50
C THR A 100 19.44 4.51 13.46
N ASP A 101 19.69 3.22 13.29
CA ASP A 101 18.96 2.34 12.37
C ASP A 101 17.43 2.57 12.49
N PRO A 102 16.67 2.63 11.38
CA PRO A 102 15.23 2.86 11.40
C PRO A 102 14.48 1.87 12.31
N ILE A 103 15.01 0.65 12.50
CA ILE A 103 14.48 -0.35 13.44
C ILE A 103 14.68 0.11 14.88
N SER A 104 15.78 0.82 15.21
CA SER A 104 15.98 1.39 16.55
C SER A 104 14.97 2.50 16.86
N ARG A 105 14.61 3.33 15.85
CA ARG A 105 13.56 4.35 16.01
C ARG A 105 12.18 3.74 16.18
N LEU A 106 11.86 2.74 15.35
CA LEU A 106 10.62 1.97 15.48
C LEU A 106 10.55 1.24 16.82
N SER A 107 11.64 0.61 17.26
CA SER A 107 11.77 -0.05 18.56
C SER A 107 11.51 0.93 19.70
N HIS A 108 12.10 2.13 19.66
CA HIS A 108 11.85 3.16 20.65
C HIS A 108 10.39 3.65 20.63
N SER A 109 9.79 3.85 19.46
CA SER A 109 8.36 4.20 19.34
C SER A 109 7.43 3.11 19.86
N LEU A 110 7.74 1.83 19.60
CA LEU A 110 6.99 0.69 20.13
C LEU A 110 7.16 0.57 21.65
N GLN A 111 8.36 0.81 22.17
CA GLN A 111 8.61 0.80 23.60
C GLN A 111 7.91 1.96 24.35
N GLN A 112 7.67 3.08 23.67
CA GLN A 112 6.83 4.16 24.20
C GLN A 112 5.35 3.74 24.26
N LEU A 113 4.86 2.96 23.29
CA LEU A 113 3.50 2.40 23.29
C LEU A 113 3.31 1.37 24.42
N ASP A 114 4.26 0.45 24.62
CA ASP A 114 4.22 -0.52 25.74
C ASP A 114 4.16 0.19 27.11
N ARG A 115 4.85 1.33 27.24
CA ARG A 115 4.80 2.14 28.46
C ARG A 115 3.43 2.77 28.68
N ILE A 116 2.73 3.16 27.61
CA ILE A 116 1.38 3.72 27.67
C ILE A 116 0.38 2.63 28.10
N ASP A 117 0.48 1.42 27.55
CA ASP A 117 -0.38 0.30 27.97
C ASP A 117 -0.16 -0.08 29.44
N SER A 118 1.09 -0.15 29.90
CA SER A 118 1.39 -0.40 31.32
C SER A 118 0.86 0.69 32.25
N LEU A 119 0.89 1.95 31.83
CA LEU A 119 0.31 3.04 32.60
C LEU A 119 -1.22 2.97 32.61
N SER A 120 -1.85 2.56 31.51
CA SER A 120 -3.30 2.33 31.41
C SER A 120 -3.77 1.25 32.37
N GLU A 121 -3.04 0.14 32.47
CA GLU A 121 -3.31 -0.93 33.44
C GLU A 121 -3.15 -0.45 34.88
N GLN A 122 -2.09 0.31 35.17
CA GLN A 122 -1.87 0.88 36.50
C GLN A 122 -2.96 1.87 36.90
N ILE A 123 -3.42 2.71 35.98
CA ILE A 123 -4.54 3.64 36.22
C ILE A 123 -5.82 2.85 36.49
N SER A 124 -6.13 1.84 35.68
CA SER A 124 -7.31 0.99 35.87
C SER A 124 -7.32 0.30 37.23
N PHE A 125 -6.16 -0.21 37.67
CA PHE A 125 -5.99 -0.81 38.99
C PHE A 125 -6.14 0.21 40.13
N LEU A 126 -5.62 1.43 39.95
CA LEU A 126 -5.79 2.51 40.93
C LEU A 126 -7.23 2.99 41.01
N GLU A 127 -7.97 3.02 39.90
CA GLU A 127 -9.41 3.34 39.86
C GLU A 127 -10.23 2.29 40.62
N GLU A 128 -9.97 1.00 40.40
CA GLU A 128 -10.61 -0.10 41.14
C GLU A 128 -10.34 0.00 42.65
N ARG A 129 -9.10 0.32 43.02
CA ARG A 129 -8.70 0.52 44.42
C ARG A 129 -9.31 1.79 45.03
N LEU A 130 -9.45 2.86 44.27
CA LEU A 130 -10.12 4.07 44.73
C LEU A 130 -11.61 3.80 44.98
N GLU A 131 -12.25 3.00 44.13
CA GLU A 131 -13.66 2.64 44.25
C GLU A 131 -13.92 1.71 45.45
N THR A 132 -13.05 0.73 45.68
CA THR A 132 -13.10 -0.11 46.89
C THR A 132 -12.80 0.67 48.18
N CYS A 133 -11.92 1.68 48.13
CA CYS A 133 -11.69 2.60 49.24
C CYS A 133 -12.91 3.49 49.54
N LYS A 134 -13.66 3.95 48.53
CA LYS A 134 -14.92 4.70 48.75
C LYS A 134 -15.96 3.88 49.50
N CYS A 135 -16.00 2.57 49.28
CA CYS A 135 -16.88 1.64 50.00
C CYS A 135 -16.50 1.48 51.49
N LEU A 136 -15.23 1.62 51.85
CA LEU A 136 -14.76 1.54 53.25
C LEU A 136 -15.04 2.81 54.06
N GLY A 137 -15.25 3.96 53.40
CA GLY A 137 -15.63 5.23 54.04
C GLY A 137 -17.14 5.42 54.27
N LYS A 138 -17.99 4.47 53.85
CA LYS A 138 -19.45 4.51 54.01
C LYS A 138 -19.98 3.55 55.09
N LYS A 139 -19.22 3.34 56.17
CA LYS A 139 -19.66 2.58 57.34
C LYS A 139 -19.61 3.44 58.59
#